data_AF-A0A3P0X9G4-F1
#
_entry.id   AF-A0A3P0X9G4-F1
#
_cell.length_a   1.000
_cell.length_b   1.000
_cell.length_c   1.000
_cell.angle_alpha   90.00
_cell.angle_beta   90.00
_cell.angle_gamma   90.00
#
_symmetry.space_group_name_H-M   'P 1'
#
loop_
_entity.id
_entity.type
_entity.pdbx_description
1 polymer ?
#
loop_
_entity_poly.entity_id
_entity_poly.type
_entity_poly.pdbx_seq_one_letter_code
_entity_poly.pdbx_strand_id
1 'polypeptide(L)'
;MHARDRGVHRAPVRSQAAGLLLLLLLATRLLARAPYAQGGTALLASLAAMVASLLLGGSLWWVCKRQVGGAGAAVALLLYAAAPRLVFAGSSPYAALGLFAMLYTAIGVAHALQGPRRKWPKRIVLMALLAAFTAAASPLACAVGLALALCSMLYLAEGRRSLLPALFALWIGVAALACALRTLAPAGLLHAQPIVWTPAQRPWLLHSAGTLLALAASTALWAVSRRSRYFGNTAPLAASVVLLGVAYFAAQPLWLLPYPLLFIAGVVADGLESRHRHLWVLISASACLLQLVLACTRYPGS
;
A
#
# COMPACT_ATOMS: atom_id res chain seq x y z
N MET A 1 -28.55 -3.58 1.53
CA MET A 1 -27.18 -3.49 0.97
C MET A 1 -26.97 -4.68 0.04
N HIS A 2 -27.40 -4.57 -1.23
CA HIS A 2 -27.27 -5.65 -2.21
C HIS A 2 -25.80 -5.79 -2.60
N ALA A 3 -25.16 -6.86 -2.11
CA ALA A 3 -23.92 -7.34 -2.67
C ALA A 3 -24.18 -7.67 -4.13
N ARG A 4 -23.77 -6.79 -5.05
CA ARG A 4 -23.64 -7.16 -6.47
C ARG A 4 -22.77 -8.41 -6.49
N ASP A 5 -23.39 -9.52 -6.87
CA ASP A 5 -22.72 -10.75 -7.24
C ASP A 5 -21.87 -10.46 -8.47
N ARG A 6 -20.70 -9.84 -8.24
CA ARG A 6 -19.63 -9.79 -9.23
C ARG A 6 -19.11 -11.21 -9.24
N GLY A 7 -19.74 -12.05 -10.07
CA GLY A 7 -19.29 -13.39 -10.37
C GLY A 7 -17.77 -13.38 -10.49
N VAL A 8 -17.15 -14.38 -9.88
CA VAL A 8 -15.70 -14.60 -9.90
C VAL A 8 -15.30 -14.82 -11.36
N HIS A 9 -15.16 -13.73 -12.11
CA HIS A 9 -14.64 -13.74 -13.47
C HIS A 9 -13.22 -14.26 -13.33
N ARG A 10 -13.02 -15.51 -13.77
CA ARG A 10 -11.69 -16.05 -14.04
C ARG A 10 -10.99 -15.01 -14.89
N ALA A 11 -9.99 -14.35 -14.29
CA ALA A 11 -9.35 -13.23 -14.95
C ALA A 11 -8.75 -13.74 -16.27
N PRO A 12 -8.93 -13.02 -17.39
CA PRO A 12 -8.28 -13.40 -18.64
C PRO A 12 -6.78 -13.50 -18.39
N VAL A 13 -6.15 -14.57 -18.88
CA VAL A 13 -4.71 -14.90 -18.72
C VAL A 13 -3.82 -13.68 -19.01
N ARG A 14 -4.22 -12.85 -19.97
CA ARG A 14 -3.56 -11.57 -20.33
C ARG A 14 -3.37 -10.60 -19.16
N SER A 15 -4.31 -10.54 -18.22
CA SER A 15 -4.21 -9.66 -17.04
C SER A 15 -3.18 -10.14 -16.02
N GLN A 16 -2.91 -11.45 -15.93
CA GLN A 16 -1.90 -11.98 -15.03
C GLN A 16 -0.49 -11.76 -15.61
N ALA A 17 -0.34 -11.95 -16.93
CA ALA A 17 0.90 -11.69 -17.64
C ALA A 17 1.36 -10.22 -17.50
N ALA A 18 0.43 -9.25 -17.59
CA ALA A 18 0.76 -7.83 -17.44
C ALA A 18 1.27 -7.48 -16.02
N GLY A 19 0.64 -8.02 -14.98
CA GLY A 19 1.10 -7.82 -13.59
C GLY A 19 2.46 -8.46 -13.35
N LEU A 20 2.68 -9.68 -13.88
CA LEU A 20 3.97 -10.36 -13.79
C LEU A 20 5.06 -9.58 -14.53
N LEU A 21 4.79 -9.08 -15.74
CA LEU A 21 5.72 -8.29 -16.52
C LEU A 21 6.12 -7.01 -15.79
N LEU A 22 5.17 -6.30 -15.18
CA LEU A 22 5.45 -5.10 -14.40
C LEU A 22 6.27 -5.39 -13.14
N LEU A 23 5.99 -6.50 -12.46
CA LEU A 23 6.80 -6.96 -11.32
C LEU A 23 8.22 -7.37 -11.74
N LEU A 24 8.36 -8.00 -12.91
CA LEU A 24 9.66 -8.35 -13.48
C LEU A 24 10.45 -7.10 -13.89
N LEU A 25 9.80 -6.11 -14.52
CA LEU A 25 10.42 -4.82 -14.83
C LEU A 25 10.84 -4.04 -13.58
N LEU A 26 10.05 -4.14 -12.51
CA LEU A 26 10.42 -3.60 -11.21
C LEU A 26 11.64 -4.35 -10.64
N ALA A 27 11.63 -5.68 -10.66
CA ALA A 27 12.73 -6.52 -10.19
C ALA A 27 14.03 -6.28 -10.96
N THR A 28 13.98 -6.12 -12.30
CA THR A 28 15.17 -5.83 -13.10
C THR A 28 15.73 -4.44 -12.79
N ARG A 29 14.88 -3.43 -12.60
CA ARG A 29 15.33 -2.09 -12.15
C ARG A 29 15.95 -2.12 -10.77
N LEU A 30 15.42 -2.95 -9.87
CA LEU A 30 15.95 -3.15 -8.53
C LEU A 30 17.33 -3.84 -8.57
N LEU A 31 17.45 -4.92 -9.33
CA LEU A 31 18.67 -5.72 -9.48
C LEU A 31 19.81 -4.95 -10.17
N ALA A 32 19.49 -4.14 -11.18
CA ALA A 32 20.48 -3.30 -11.86
C ALA A 32 21.16 -2.27 -10.95
N ARG A 33 20.66 -2.08 -9.71
CA ARG A 33 21.18 -1.12 -8.73
C ARG A 33 21.65 -1.73 -7.41
N ALA A 34 21.70 -3.06 -7.33
CA ALA A 34 22.34 -3.79 -6.23
C ALA A 34 23.87 -3.58 -6.08
N PRO A 35 24.68 -3.12 -7.07
CA PRO A 35 26.14 -3.14 -6.91
C PRO A 35 26.76 -2.04 -6.03
N TYR A 36 25.97 -1.24 -5.29
CA TYR A 36 26.51 -0.22 -4.36
C TYR A 36 26.67 -0.68 -2.90
N ALA A 37 26.41 -1.96 -2.60
CA ALA A 37 26.59 -2.49 -1.25
C ALA A 37 28.05 -2.90 -0.99
N GLN A 38 28.80 -2.05 -0.27
CA GLN A 38 30.13 -2.42 0.24
C GLN A 38 29.97 -3.30 1.49
N GLY A 39 30.13 -4.63 1.34
CA GLY A 39 30.11 -5.62 2.43
C GLY A 39 28.90 -6.57 2.43
N GLY A 40 29.08 -7.78 2.97
CA GLY A 40 28.07 -8.86 2.90
C GLY A 40 26.75 -8.55 3.62
N THR A 41 26.78 -7.82 4.74
CA THR A 41 25.58 -7.42 5.48
C THR A 41 24.78 -6.32 4.78
N ALA A 42 25.46 -5.39 4.12
CA ALA A 42 24.83 -4.34 3.31
C ALA A 42 24.12 -4.91 2.08
N LEU A 43 24.68 -5.95 1.47
CA LEU A 43 24.06 -6.65 0.34
C LEU A 43 22.77 -7.36 0.78
N LEU A 44 22.81 -8.10 1.90
CA LEU A 44 21.64 -8.77 2.45
C LEU A 44 20.52 -7.79 2.82
N ALA A 45 20.84 -6.66 3.46
CA ALA A 45 19.87 -5.63 3.78
C ALA A 45 19.23 -5.01 2.53
N SER A 46 20.02 -4.79 1.48
CA SER A 46 19.55 -4.26 0.19
C SER A 46 18.64 -5.25 -0.54
N LEU A 47 19.02 -6.54 -0.58
CA LEU A 47 18.19 -7.60 -1.16
C LEU A 47 16.87 -7.77 -0.41
N ALA A 48 16.90 -7.74 0.93
CA ALA A 48 15.70 -7.85 1.74
C ALA A 48 14.76 -6.62 1.54
N ALA A 49 15.32 -5.41 1.39
CA ALA A 49 14.54 -4.21 1.10
C ALA A 49 13.93 -4.25 -0.31
N MET A 50 14.66 -4.81 -1.28
CA MET A 50 14.18 -5.09 -2.62
C MET A 50 12.99 -6.06 -2.58
N VAL A 51 13.11 -7.16 -1.85
CA VAL A 51 12.04 -8.14 -1.68
C VAL A 51 10.82 -7.49 -1.02
N ALA A 52 10.99 -6.69 0.04
CA ALA A 52 9.89 -5.98 0.68
C ALA A 52 9.17 -5.03 -0.29
N SER A 53 9.93 -4.32 -1.14
CA SER A 53 9.38 -3.42 -2.15
C SER A 53 8.61 -4.17 -3.25
N LEU A 54 9.09 -5.35 -3.67
CA LEU A 54 8.38 -6.23 -4.59
C LEU A 54 7.09 -6.78 -3.97
N LEU A 55 7.15 -7.22 -2.71
CA LEU A 55 6.00 -7.71 -1.97
C LEU A 55 4.95 -6.61 -1.76
N LEU A 56 5.37 -5.36 -1.53
CA LEU A 56 4.46 -4.22 -1.43
C LEU A 56 3.77 -3.96 -2.77
N GLY A 57 4.52 -3.95 -3.89
CA GLY A 57 3.96 -3.82 -5.23
C GLY A 57 3.00 -4.95 -5.60
N GLY A 58 3.35 -6.19 -5.26
CA GLY A 58 2.51 -7.37 -5.45
C GLY A 58 1.23 -7.33 -4.60
N SER A 59 1.34 -6.86 -3.36
CA SER A 59 0.19 -6.65 -2.47
C SER A 59 -0.74 -5.58 -3.00
N LEU A 60 -0.19 -4.45 -3.45
CA LEU A 60 -0.95 -3.37 -4.10
C LEU A 60 -1.70 -3.89 -5.32
N TRP A 61 -1.00 -4.59 -6.22
CA TRP A 61 -1.62 -5.20 -7.41
C TRP A 61 -2.76 -6.17 -7.04
N TRP A 62 -2.54 -7.05 -6.08
CA TRP A 62 -3.53 -8.03 -5.65
C TRP A 62 -4.79 -7.37 -5.07
N VAL A 63 -4.60 -6.36 -4.21
CA VAL A 63 -5.70 -5.60 -3.61
C VAL A 63 -6.46 -4.83 -4.69
N CYS A 64 -5.77 -4.07 -5.54
CA CYS A 64 -6.40 -3.33 -6.65
C CYS A 64 -7.20 -4.27 -7.55
N LYS A 65 -6.59 -5.38 -7.98
CA LYS A 65 -7.24 -6.32 -8.89
C LYS A 65 -8.53 -6.88 -8.31
N ARG A 66 -8.56 -7.17 -7.00
CA ARG A 66 -9.76 -7.69 -6.32
C ARG A 66 -10.83 -6.64 -6.08
N GLN A 67 -10.45 -5.39 -5.81
CA GLN A 67 -11.42 -4.34 -5.51
C GLN A 67 -12.00 -3.70 -6.76
N VAL A 68 -11.13 -3.40 -7.75
CA VAL A 68 -11.46 -2.47 -8.84
C VAL A 68 -11.23 -3.06 -10.23
N GLY A 69 -10.59 -4.23 -10.33
CA GLY A 69 -10.33 -4.93 -11.59
C GLY A 69 -8.96 -4.65 -12.21
N GLY A 70 -8.71 -5.24 -13.38
CA GLY A 70 -7.37 -5.30 -13.97
C GLY A 70 -6.83 -3.96 -14.48
N ALA A 71 -7.68 -3.10 -15.05
CA ALA A 71 -7.25 -1.84 -15.64
C ALA A 71 -6.73 -0.85 -14.58
N GLY A 72 -7.52 -0.61 -13.52
CA GLY A 72 -7.09 0.23 -12.40
C GLY A 72 -5.85 -0.32 -11.70
N ALA A 73 -5.77 -1.65 -11.54
CA ALA A 73 -4.59 -2.31 -10.97
C ALA A 73 -3.32 -2.08 -11.80
N ALA A 74 -3.43 -2.08 -13.14
CA ALA A 74 -2.29 -1.82 -14.03
C ALA A 74 -1.79 -0.38 -13.91
N VAL A 75 -2.70 0.60 -13.84
CA VAL A 75 -2.34 2.00 -13.64
C VAL A 75 -1.61 2.20 -12.32
N ALA A 76 -2.14 1.66 -11.22
CA ALA A 76 -1.49 1.76 -9.92
C ALA A 76 -0.12 1.09 -9.88
N LEU A 77 0.02 -0.11 -10.46
CA LEU A 77 1.29 -0.83 -10.47
C LEU A 77 2.34 -0.14 -11.36
N LEU A 78 1.93 0.47 -12.48
CA LEU A 78 2.84 1.24 -13.32
C LEU A 78 3.31 2.52 -12.63
N LEU A 79 2.40 3.26 -12.00
CA LEU A 79 2.76 4.43 -11.19
C LEU A 79 3.65 4.06 -10.01
N TYR A 80 3.40 2.90 -9.38
CA TYR A 80 4.26 2.33 -8.34
C TYR A 80 5.67 2.03 -8.88
N ALA A 81 5.77 1.30 -9.99
CA ALA A 81 7.06 0.92 -10.59
C ALA A 81 7.85 2.12 -11.13
N ALA A 82 7.14 3.19 -11.51
CA ALA A 82 7.71 4.44 -12.00
C ALA A 82 7.96 5.48 -10.89
N ALA A 83 7.76 5.16 -9.60
CA ALA A 83 8.07 6.07 -8.50
C ALA A 83 9.56 5.95 -8.10
N PRO A 84 10.41 6.96 -8.40
CA PRO A 84 11.86 6.81 -8.34
C PRO A 84 12.44 6.71 -6.91
N ARG A 85 11.65 7.06 -5.87
CA ARG A 85 12.09 7.08 -4.46
C ARG A 85 11.75 5.83 -3.65
N LEU A 86 10.82 5.01 -4.15
CA LEU A 86 10.40 3.76 -3.49
C LEU A 86 11.52 2.75 -3.30
N VAL A 87 12.47 2.81 -4.20
CA VAL A 87 13.49 1.78 -4.31
C VAL A 87 14.79 2.19 -3.60
N PHE A 88 14.96 3.48 -3.27
CA PHE A 88 16.28 4.01 -2.90
C PHE A 88 16.32 4.93 -1.68
N ALA A 89 15.18 5.49 -1.24
CA ALA A 89 15.20 6.54 -0.22
C ALA A 89 14.99 6.00 1.21
N GLY A 90 15.91 5.16 1.71
CA GLY A 90 16.26 4.94 3.14
C GLY A 90 15.16 4.70 4.19
N SER A 91 13.89 4.72 3.81
CA SER A 91 12.71 4.58 4.67
C SER A 91 12.18 3.17 4.48
N SER A 92 11.99 2.48 5.60
CA SER A 92 11.80 1.04 5.66
C SER A 92 10.64 0.55 4.77
N PRO A 93 10.90 -0.09 3.60
CA PRO A 93 9.84 -0.65 2.77
C PRO A 93 9.04 -1.73 3.52
N TYR A 94 9.65 -2.32 4.56
CA TYR A 94 9.00 -3.24 5.50
C TYR A 94 7.86 -2.57 6.27
N ALA A 95 8.07 -1.34 6.76
CA ALA A 95 7.03 -0.62 7.49
C ALA A 95 5.85 -0.25 6.58
N ALA A 96 6.13 0.17 5.34
CA ALA A 96 5.08 0.45 4.35
C ALA A 96 4.31 -0.83 3.95
N LEU A 97 5.03 -1.93 3.71
CA LEU A 97 4.44 -3.26 3.45
C LEU A 97 3.56 -3.72 4.60
N GLY A 98 4.09 -3.68 5.82
CA GLY A 98 3.40 -4.10 7.03
C GLY A 98 2.14 -3.29 7.28
N LEU A 99 2.25 -1.96 7.27
CA LEU A 99 1.14 -1.03 7.45
C LEU A 99 0.03 -1.24 6.40
N PHE A 100 0.40 -1.36 5.12
CA PHE A 100 -0.55 -1.62 4.04
C PHE A 100 -1.25 -2.98 4.23
N ALA A 101 -0.48 -4.03 4.49
CA ALA A 101 -1.00 -5.37 4.71
C ALA A 101 -1.90 -5.45 5.95
N MET A 102 -1.55 -4.77 7.05
CA MET A 102 -2.37 -4.69 8.27
C MET A 102 -3.74 -4.08 7.99
N LEU A 103 -3.81 -2.93 7.32
CA LEU A 103 -5.09 -2.28 7.07
C LEU A 103 -6.03 -3.17 6.23
N TYR A 104 -5.53 -3.73 5.13
CA TYR A 104 -6.35 -4.56 4.25
C TYR A 104 -6.65 -5.94 4.84
N THR A 105 -5.79 -6.45 5.72
CA THR A 105 -6.09 -7.66 6.50
C THR A 105 -7.18 -7.38 7.53
N ALA A 106 -7.14 -6.25 8.23
CA ALA A 106 -8.18 -5.85 9.18
C ALA A 106 -9.54 -5.69 8.50
N ILE A 107 -9.60 -5.06 7.32
CA ILE A 107 -10.81 -5.02 6.48
C ILE A 107 -11.29 -6.45 6.15
N GLY A 108 -10.38 -7.34 5.78
CA GLY A 108 -10.67 -8.75 5.54
C GLY A 108 -11.16 -9.50 6.78
N VAL A 109 -10.64 -9.19 7.97
CA VAL A 109 -11.08 -9.75 9.26
C VAL A 109 -12.51 -9.27 9.53
N ALA A 110 -12.80 -7.97 9.38
CA ALA A 110 -14.14 -7.42 9.60
C ALA A 110 -15.20 -8.15 8.74
N HIS A 111 -14.92 -8.34 7.45
CA HIS A 111 -15.81 -9.12 6.58
C HIS A 111 -15.90 -10.60 6.98
N ALA A 112 -14.83 -11.21 7.47
CA ALA A 112 -14.86 -12.60 7.90
C ALA A 112 -15.66 -12.81 9.20
N LEU A 113 -15.70 -11.82 10.10
CA LEU A 113 -16.51 -11.86 11.32
C LEU A 113 -18.01 -11.94 11.03
N GLN A 114 -18.44 -11.51 9.85
CA GLN A 114 -19.83 -11.65 9.37
C GLN A 114 -20.14 -13.07 8.86
N GLY A 115 -19.11 -13.88 8.56
CA GLY A 115 -19.24 -15.24 8.04
C GLY A 115 -19.00 -16.34 9.07
N PRO A 116 -18.91 -17.62 8.62
CA PRO A 116 -18.72 -18.77 9.50
C PRO A 116 -17.43 -18.71 10.33
N ARG A 117 -17.53 -19.05 11.62
CA ARG A 117 -16.43 -19.01 12.60
C ARG A 117 -15.16 -19.73 12.17
N ARG A 118 -15.28 -20.84 11.42
CA ARG A 118 -14.12 -21.60 10.90
C ARG A 118 -13.17 -20.80 10.01
N LYS A 119 -13.63 -19.68 9.43
CA LYS A 119 -12.80 -18.80 8.57
C LYS A 119 -12.09 -17.69 9.35
N TRP A 120 -12.45 -17.45 10.62
CA TRP A 120 -11.92 -16.34 11.41
C TRP A 120 -10.45 -16.52 11.79
N PRO A 121 -10.00 -17.68 12.31
CA PRO A 121 -8.65 -17.80 12.88
C PRO A 121 -7.56 -17.47 11.87
N LYS A 122 -7.70 -17.93 10.62
CA LYS A 122 -6.70 -17.70 9.55
C LYS A 122 -6.41 -16.21 9.34
N ARG A 123 -7.43 -15.36 9.39
CA ARG A 123 -7.27 -13.91 9.19
C ARG A 123 -6.83 -13.18 10.45
N ILE A 124 -7.29 -13.63 11.62
CA ILE A 124 -6.87 -13.07 12.91
C ILE A 124 -5.38 -13.35 13.16
N VAL A 125 -4.93 -14.58 12.86
CA VAL A 125 -3.51 -14.97 12.95
C VAL A 125 -2.68 -14.18 11.93
N LEU A 126 -3.15 -14.05 10.68
CA LEU A 126 -2.46 -13.22 9.69
C LEU A 126 -2.32 -11.76 10.17
N MET A 127 -3.37 -11.19 10.75
CA MET A 127 -3.32 -9.84 11.31
C MET A 127 -2.32 -9.73 12.47
N ALA A 128 -2.25 -10.72 13.35
CA ALA A 128 -1.28 -10.75 14.46
C ALA A 128 0.17 -10.82 13.94
N LEU A 129 0.45 -11.67 12.94
CA LEU A 129 1.76 -11.77 12.31
C LEU A 129 2.16 -10.46 11.62
N LEU A 130 1.22 -9.80 10.95
CA LEU A 130 1.45 -8.51 10.32
C LEU A 130 1.66 -7.40 11.34
N ALA A 131 0.95 -7.43 12.48
CA ALA A 131 1.18 -6.52 13.59
C ALA A 131 2.59 -6.68 14.18
N ALA A 132 3.03 -7.93 14.43
CA ALA A 132 4.39 -8.23 14.88
C ALA A 132 5.45 -7.73 13.87
N PHE A 133 5.28 -8.09 12.59
CA PHE A 133 6.19 -7.67 11.52
C PHE A 133 6.30 -6.15 11.41
N THR A 134 5.16 -5.45 11.44
CA THR A 134 5.12 -3.98 11.34
C THR A 134 5.72 -3.33 12.58
N ALA A 135 5.45 -3.87 13.77
CA ALA A 135 6.00 -3.37 15.03
C ALA A 135 7.52 -3.51 15.07
N ALA A 136 8.04 -4.64 14.60
CA ALA A 136 9.47 -4.88 14.49
C ALA A 136 10.16 -3.94 13.48
N ALA A 137 9.47 -3.58 12.37
CA ALA A 137 9.97 -2.63 11.39
C ALA A 137 9.86 -1.16 11.84
N SER A 138 8.72 -0.77 12.41
CA SER A 138 8.43 0.56 12.93
C SER A 138 7.25 0.53 13.92
N PRO A 139 7.49 0.76 15.22
CA PRO A 139 6.42 0.82 16.22
C PRO A 139 5.38 1.90 15.90
N LEU A 140 5.81 3.05 15.36
CA LEU A 140 4.92 4.13 14.95
C LEU A 140 4.02 3.70 13.77
N ALA A 141 4.58 3.04 12.75
CA ALA A 141 3.76 2.49 11.66
C ALA A 141 2.74 1.47 12.18
N CYS A 142 3.14 0.60 13.11
CA CYS A 142 2.23 -0.36 13.72
C CYS A 142 1.10 0.33 14.47
N ALA A 143 1.40 1.34 15.30
CA ALA A 143 0.40 2.10 16.04
C ALA A 143 -0.61 2.79 15.11
N VAL A 144 -0.12 3.48 14.07
CA VAL A 144 -0.98 4.10 13.04
C VAL A 144 -1.81 3.03 12.31
N GLY A 145 -1.21 1.90 11.97
CA GLY A 145 -1.89 0.79 11.31
C GLY A 145 -3.00 0.17 12.15
N LEU A 146 -2.78 -0.01 13.45
CA LEU A 146 -3.79 -0.47 14.39
C LEU A 146 -4.91 0.57 14.54
N ALA A 147 -4.60 1.86 14.61
CA ALA A 147 -5.61 2.91 14.66
C ALA A 147 -6.51 2.90 13.40
N LEU A 148 -5.91 2.88 12.21
CA LEU A 148 -6.64 2.79 10.94
C LEU A 148 -7.45 1.50 10.83
N ALA A 149 -6.88 0.38 11.29
CA ALA A 149 -7.56 -0.91 11.36
C ALA A 149 -8.78 -0.83 12.29
N LEU A 150 -8.67 -0.21 13.46
CA LEU A 150 -9.76 -0.07 14.42
C LEU A 150 -10.89 0.75 13.82
N CYS A 151 -10.59 1.92 13.26
CA CYS A 151 -11.58 2.75 12.57
C CYS A 151 -12.30 1.98 11.45
N SER A 152 -11.54 1.24 10.63
CA SER A 152 -12.10 0.46 9.52
C SER A 152 -12.97 -0.70 10.01
N MET A 153 -12.55 -1.40 11.08
CA MET A 153 -13.32 -2.49 11.66
C MET A 153 -14.56 -2.00 12.42
N LEU A 154 -14.49 -0.85 13.09
CA LEU A 154 -15.68 -0.22 13.70
C LEU A 154 -16.73 0.10 12.65
N TYR A 155 -16.29 0.60 11.49
CA TYR A 155 -17.18 0.85 10.36
C TYR A 155 -17.77 -0.46 9.79
N LEU A 156 -16.94 -1.48 9.52
CA LEU A 156 -17.35 -2.69 8.79
C LEU A 156 -17.96 -3.82 9.64
N ALA A 157 -17.54 -3.99 10.89
CA ALA A 157 -17.89 -5.17 11.71
C ALA A 157 -19.27 -5.04 12.39
N GLU A 158 -20.31 -4.77 11.59
CA GLU A 158 -21.70 -4.70 12.07
C GLU A 158 -22.10 -5.96 12.85
N GLY A 159 -22.72 -5.78 14.01
CA GLY A 159 -23.17 -6.88 14.89
C GLY A 159 -22.06 -7.65 15.64
N ARG A 160 -20.78 -7.35 15.39
CA ARG A 160 -19.63 -8.05 16.02
C ARG A 160 -18.63 -7.10 16.71
N ARG A 161 -19.02 -5.84 16.93
CA ARG A 161 -18.16 -4.79 17.52
C ARG A 161 -17.69 -5.12 18.95
N SER A 162 -18.45 -5.91 19.70
CA SER A 162 -18.09 -6.36 21.05
C SER A 162 -16.83 -7.24 21.08
N LEU A 163 -16.44 -7.84 19.96
CA LEU A 163 -15.22 -8.65 19.86
C LEU A 163 -13.96 -7.80 19.61
N LEU A 164 -14.12 -6.55 19.16
CA LEU A 164 -12.99 -5.70 18.77
C LEU A 164 -12.02 -5.45 19.93
N PRO A 165 -12.46 -5.14 21.17
CA PRO A 165 -11.53 -4.94 22.28
C PRO A 165 -10.59 -6.14 22.51
N ALA A 166 -11.14 -7.36 22.49
CA ALA A 166 -10.35 -8.58 22.69
C ALA A 166 -9.37 -8.84 21.54
N LEU A 167 -9.80 -8.61 20.29
CA LEU A 167 -8.91 -8.76 19.12
C LEU A 167 -7.79 -7.72 19.12
N PHE A 168 -8.09 -6.47 19.49
CA PHE A 168 -7.10 -5.41 19.57
C PHE A 168 -6.13 -5.64 20.74
N ALA A 169 -6.61 -6.09 21.89
CA ALA A 169 -5.73 -6.50 23.00
C ALA A 169 -4.74 -7.59 22.55
N LEU A 170 -5.21 -8.60 21.81
CA LEU A 170 -4.35 -9.64 21.24
C LEU A 170 -3.29 -9.06 20.29
N TRP A 171 -3.69 -8.25 19.31
CA TRP A 171 -2.75 -7.71 18.31
C TRP A 171 -1.78 -6.68 18.89
N ILE A 172 -2.22 -5.87 19.87
CA ILE A 172 -1.36 -4.97 20.63
C ILE A 172 -0.35 -5.79 21.45
N GLY A 173 -0.79 -6.85 22.14
CA GLY A 173 0.11 -7.72 22.89
C GLY A 173 1.18 -8.37 22.02
N VAL A 174 0.79 -8.90 20.85
CA VAL A 174 1.73 -9.48 19.87
C VAL A 174 2.69 -8.42 19.31
N ALA A 175 2.20 -7.22 19.01
CA ALA A 175 3.03 -6.11 18.55
C ALA A 175 4.03 -5.63 19.62
N ALA A 176 3.60 -5.56 20.89
CA ALA A 176 4.44 -5.19 22.03
C ALA A 176 5.55 -6.23 22.25
N LEU A 177 5.20 -7.52 22.19
CA LEU A 177 6.19 -8.60 22.27
C LEU A 177 7.21 -8.50 21.13
N ALA A 178 6.77 -8.28 19.90
CA ALA A 178 7.67 -8.09 18.76
C ALA A 178 8.59 -6.87 18.91
N CYS A 179 8.07 -5.76 19.47
CA CYS A 179 8.90 -4.60 19.82
C CYS A 179 9.94 -4.94 20.87
N ALA A 180 9.59 -5.72 21.89
CA ALA A 180 10.52 -6.13 22.95
C ALA A 180 11.63 -7.04 22.42
N LEU A 181 11.28 -7.99 21.54
CA LEU A 181 12.22 -8.95 20.96
C LEU A 181 13.10 -8.35 19.84
N ARG A 182 12.80 -7.13 19.36
CA ARG A 182 13.53 -6.51 18.24
C ARG A 182 15.02 -6.32 18.51
N THR A 183 15.42 -6.15 19.77
CA THR A 183 16.82 -5.96 20.18
C THR A 183 17.64 -7.25 20.06
N LEU A 184 16.98 -8.41 19.93
CA LEU A 184 17.62 -9.70 19.72
C LEU A 184 17.93 -9.98 18.24
N ALA A 185 17.43 -9.15 17.31
CA ALA A 185 17.66 -9.31 15.89
C ALA A 185 19.09 -8.86 15.51
N PRO A 186 19.79 -9.58 14.61
CA PRO A 186 21.10 -9.15 14.11
C PRO A 186 21.02 -7.75 13.51
N ALA A 187 21.99 -6.90 13.87
CA ALA A 187 22.07 -5.53 13.37
C ALA A 187 22.02 -5.53 11.82
N GLY A 188 21.03 -4.83 11.25
CA GLY A 188 20.87 -4.66 9.80
C GLY A 188 19.79 -5.52 9.13
N LEU A 189 19.26 -6.57 9.78
CA LEU A 189 18.18 -7.40 9.20
C LEU A 189 16.80 -6.73 9.27
N LEU A 190 16.57 -5.96 10.34
CA LEU A 190 15.45 -5.06 10.49
C LEU A 190 16.05 -3.68 10.74
N HIS A 191 16.07 -2.82 9.72
CA HIS A 191 16.37 -1.40 9.94
C HIS A 191 15.21 -0.79 10.72
N ALA A 192 15.25 -0.96 12.05
CA ALA A 192 14.39 -0.28 12.98
C ALA A 192 14.65 1.22 12.82
N GLN A 193 13.70 1.92 12.22
CA GLN A 193 13.83 3.36 12.02
C GLN A 193 13.54 4.05 13.35
N PRO A 194 14.47 4.87 13.88
CA PRO A 194 14.16 5.74 15.00
C PRO A 194 13.03 6.69 14.60
N ILE A 195 12.17 7.05 15.55
CA ILE A 195 11.17 8.08 15.32
C ILE A 195 11.91 9.41 15.32
N VAL A 196 12.11 9.97 14.13
CA VAL A 196 12.73 11.29 13.96
C VAL A 196 11.63 12.30 13.69
N TRP A 197 11.25 13.05 14.73
CA TRP A 197 10.30 14.15 14.64
C TRP A 197 10.96 15.34 13.96
N THR A 198 11.07 15.27 12.63
CA THR A 198 11.52 16.39 11.81
C THR A 198 10.45 16.69 10.77
N PRO A 199 10.13 17.98 10.54
CA PRO A 199 9.20 18.33 9.47
C PRO A 199 9.73 17.77 8.15
N ALA A 200 8.93 16.98 7.45
CA ALA A 200 9.33 16.50 6.13
C ALA A 200 9.53 17.70 5.20
N GLN A 201 10.76 17.93 4.74
CA GLN A 201 11.06 19.16 4.00
C GLN A 201 10.21 19.33 2.74
N ARG A 202 9.78 18.25 2.07
CA ARG A 202 8.70 18.20 1.06
C ARG A 202 8.16 16.76 0.90
N PRO A 203 6.84 16.49 0.90
CA PRO A 203 6.31 15.15 0.63
C PRO A 203 6.74 14.67 -0.77
N TRP A 204 7.15 13.40 -0.92
CA TRP A 204 7.61 12.83 -2.20
C TRP A 204 6.56 12.91 -3.31
N LEU A 205 5.27 13.02 -2.96
CA LEU A 205 4.18 13.24 -3.91
C LEU A 205 4.46 14.47 -4.80
N LEU A 206 5.04 15.53 -4.23
CA LEU A 206 5.41 16.74 -4.99
C LEU A 206 6.52 16.50 -6.03
N HIS A 207 7.19 15.36 -5.98
CA HIS A 207 8.23 14.98 -6.93
C HIS A 207 7.70 14.01 -8.02
N SER A 208 6.43 13.61 -7.97
CA SER A 208 5.85 12.65 -8.91
C SER A 208 4.70 13.30 -9.69
N ALA A 209 5.02 14.09 -10.71
CA ALA A 209 4.01 14.89 -11.43
C ALA A 209 2.93 14.00 -12.08
N GLY A 210 3.28 12.81 -12.57
CA GLY A 210 2.30 11.86 -13.11
C GLY A 210 1.37 11.31 -12.03
N THR A 211 1.91 10.95 -10.86
CA THR A 211 1.09 10.54 -9.70
C THR A 211 0.19 11.68 -9.22
N LEU A 212 0.68 12.92 -9.19
CA LEU A 212 -0.13 14.09 -8.80
C LEU A 212 -1.25 14.35 -9.80
N LEU A 213 -0.97 14.29 -11.10
CA LEU A 213 -1.98 14.44 -12.14
C LEU A 213 -3.09 13.39 -11.98
N ALA A 214 -2.70 12.12 -11.82
CA ALA A 214 -3.65 11.04 -11.60
C ALA A 214 -4.44 11.25 -10.30
N LEU A 215 -3.79 11.66 -9.21
CA LEU A 215 -4.43 11.92 -7.93
C LEU A 215 -5.42 13.08 -8.02
N ALA A 216 -5.04 14.20 -8.63
CA ALA A 216 -5.89 15.37 -8.81
C ALA A 216 -7.13 15.04 -9.64
N ALA A 217 -6.94 14.36 -10.79
CA ALA A 217 -8.05 13.91 -11.62
C ALA A 217 -8.97 12.93 -10.87
N SER A 218 -8.40 11.99 -10.11
CA SER A 218 -9.15 11.03 -9.30
C SER A 218 -9.94 11.71 -8.17
N THR A 219 -9.34 12.68 -7.47
CA THR A 219 -10.02 13.44 -6.43
C THR A 219 -11.15 14.28 -7.01
N ALA A 220 -10.96 14.91 -8.18
CA ALA A 220 -12.01 15.65 -8.86
C ALA A 220 -13.19 14.75 -9.24
N LEU A 221 -12.93 13.57 -9.82
CA LEU A 221 -14.00 12.62 -10.14
C LEU A 221 -14.68 12.08 -8.88
N TRP A 222 -13.92 11.74 -7.84
CA TRP A 222 -14.47 11.28 -6.58
C TRP A 222 -15.39 12.33 -5.93
N ALA A 223 -15.03 13.61 -5.99
CA ALA A 223 -15.85 14.70 -5.44
C ALA A 223 -17.17 14.85 -6.22
N VAL A 224 -17.12 14.83 -7.54
CA VAL A 224 -18.30 15.06 -8.41
C VAL A 224 -19.20 13.82 -8.50
N SER A 225 -18.60 12.62 -8.57
CA SER A 225 -19.32 11.37 -8.83
C SER A 225 -19.74 10.67 -7.55
N ARG A 226 -21.06 10.44 -7.38
CA ARG A 226 -21.57 9.55 -6.31
C ARG A 226 -21.11 8.11 -6.48
N ARG A 227 -20.93 7.65 -7.73
CA ARG A 227 -20.50 6.27 -8.04
C ARG A 227 -19.15 5.95 -7.41
N SER A 228 -18.24 6.92 -7.39
CA SER A 228 -16.88 6.71 -6.88
C SER A 228 -16.76 6.86 -5.36
N ARG A 229 -17.82 7.29 -4.66
CA ARG A 229 -17.86 7.50 -3.21
C ARG A 229 -18.33 6.25 -2.45
N TYR A 230 -17.73 5.10 -2.73
CA TYR A 230 -17.95 3.88 -1.94
C TYR A 230 -16.73 3.59 -1.07
N PHE A 231 -16.91 2.73 -0.07
CA PHE A 231 -15.89 2.40 0.93
C PHE A 231 -14.54 2.00 0.30
N GLY A 232 -14.54 1.24 -0.80
CA GLY A 232 -13.33 0.80 -1.47
C GLY A 232 -12.43 1.94 -1.99
N ASN A 233 -13.01 3.09 -2.35
CA ASN A 233 -12.25 4.29 -2.74
C ASN A 233 -12.03 5.23 -1.54
N THR A 234 -13.04 5.40 -0.68
CA THR A 234 -12.94 6.36 0.44
C THR A 234 -11.96 5.89 1.52
N ALA A 235 -11.85 4.59 1.79
CA ALA A 235 -10.92 4.06 2.77
C ALA A 235 -9.44 4.34 2.42
N PRO A 236 -8.92 4.03 1.21
CA PRO A 236 -7.55 4.39 0.84
C PRO A 236 -7.35 5.90 0.79
N LEU A 237 -8.35 6.70 0.39
CA LEU A 237 -8.24 8.17 0.44
C LEU A 237 -8.09 8.68 1.88
N ALA A 238 -8.93 8.21 2.80
CA ALA A 238 -8.86 8.58 4.22
C ALA A 238 -7.52 8.16 4.85
N ALA A 239 -7.06 6.94 4.58
CA ALA A 239 -5.74 6.48 5.00
C ALA A 239 -4.62 7.37 4.44
N SER A 240 -4.75 7.82 3.18
CA SER A 240 -3.79 8.74 2.57
C SER A 240 -3.73 10.08 3.31
N VAL A 241 -4.88 10.65 3.67
CA VAL A 241 -4.94 11.93 4.40
C VAL A 241 -4.30 11.80 5.79
N VAL A 242 -4.65 10.74 6.54
CA VAL A 242 -4.06 10.47 7.86
C VAL A 242 -2.55 10.31 7.76
N LEU A 243 -2.07 9.51 6.81
CA LEU A 243 -0.64 9.25 6.64
C LEU A 243 0.13 10.45 6.11
N LEU A 244 -0.51 11.34 5.35
CA LEU A 244 0.08 12.62 4.98
C LEU A 244 0.30 13.49 6.22
N GLY A 245 -0.67 13.53 7.14
CA GLY A 245 -0.53 14.19 8.43
C GLY A 245 0.62 13.59 9.26
N VAL A 246 0.68 12.26 9.38
CA VAL A 246 1.79 11.59 10.08
C VAL A 246 3.14 11.88 9.42
N ALA A 247 3.21 11.83 8.09
CA ALA A 247 4.43 12.09 7.35
C ALA A 247 4.93 13.53 7.49
N TYR A 248 4.02 14.50 7.65
CA TYR A 248 4.37 15.89 7.93
C TYR A 248 5.16 16.03 9.23
N PHE A 249 4.78 15.29 10.29
CA PHE A 249 5.43 15.38 11.60
C PHE A 249 6.61 14.41 11.80
N ALA A 250 6.60 13.24 11.14
CA ALA A 250 7.54 12.15 11.43
C ALA A 250 8.52 11.84 10.29
N ALA A 251 8.53 12.61 9.19
CA ALA A 251 9.42 12.40 8.03
C ALA A 251 9.47 10.96 7.46
N GLN A 252 8.36 10.21 7.52
CA GLN A 252 8.26 8.83 7.01
C GLN A 252 7.33 8.73 5.78
N PRO A 253 7.71 9.28 4.62
CA PRO A 253 6.72 9.57 3.61
C PRO A 253 6.39 8.33 2.75
N LEU A 254 7.21 7.28 2.71
CA LEU A 254 6.92 6.07 1.92
C LEU A 254 5.70 5.27 2.40
N TRP A 255 5.33 5.36 3.68
CA TRP A 255 4.12 4.72 4.22
C TRP A 255 2.87 5.15 3.48
N LEU A 256 2.85 6.40 3.00
CA LEU A 256 1.73 7.00 2.32
C LEU A 256 1.44 6.35 0.98
N LEU A 257 2.46 5.92 0.24
CA LEU A 257 2.37 5.63 -1.19
C LEU A 257 1.29 4.64 -1.66
N PRO A 258 1.12 3.45 -1.06
CA PRO A 258 0.21 2.46 -1.65
C PRO A 258 -1.26 2.91 -1.59
N TYR A 259 -1.59 3.79 -0.65
CA TYR A 259 -2.96 4.28 -0.43
C TYR A 259 -3.48 5.23 -1.53
N PRO A 260 -2.80 6.33 -1.92
CA PRO A 260 -3.25 7.17 -3.02
C PRO A 260 -3.21 6.40 -4.35
N LEU A 261 -2.27 5.46 -4.54
CA LEU A 261 -2.25 4.63 -5.74
C LEU A 261 -3.46 3.69 -5.83
N LEU A 262 -3.88 3.10 -4.71
CA LEU A 262 -5.09 2.28 -4.66
C LEU A 262 -6.37 3.13 -4.83
N PHE A 263 -6.39 4.33 -4.26
CA PHE A 263 -7.47 5.30 -4.53
C PHE A 263 -7.56 5.67 -6.02
N ILE A 264 -6.44 6.03 -6.64
CA ILE A 264 -6.34 6.30 -8.08
C ILE A 264 -6.85 5.09 -8.87
N ALA A 265 -6.41 3.88 -8.53
CA ALA A 265 -6.85 2.66 -9.21
C ALA A 265 -8.37 2.53 -9.27
N GLY A 266 -9.03 2.76 -8.14
CA GLY A 266 -10.48 2.59 -8.04
C GLY A 266 -11.28 3.67 -8.74
N VAL A 267 -10.84 4.93 -8.64
CA VAL A 267 -11.51 6.02 -9.34
C VAL A 267 -11.28 5.94 -10.85
N VAL A 268 -10.06 5.57 -11.29
CA VAL A 268 -9.78 5.33 -12.72
C VAL A 268 -10.64 4.18 -13.24
N ALA A 269 -10.80 3.09 -12.50
CA ALA A 269 -11.68 2.00 -12.90
C ALA A 269 -13.14 2.49 -13.11
N ASP A 270 -13.66 3.30 -12.18
CA ASP A 270 -15.00 3.89 -12.32
C ASP A 270 -15.09 4.82 -13.55
N GLY A 271 -14.03 5.60 -13.81
CA GLY A 271 -13.93 6.49 -14.97
C GLY A 271 -13.90 5.75 -16.30
N LEU A 272 -13.19 4.62 -16.36
CA LEU A 272 -13.13 3.73 -17.53
C LEU A 272 -14.47 3.04 -17.81
N GLU A 273 -15.31 2.86 -16.80
CA GLU A 273 -16.69 2.34 -16.93
C GLU A 273 -17.73 3.47 -17.17
N SER A 274 -17.31 4.72 -17.40
CA SER A 274 -18.20 5.86 -17.63
C SER A 274 -18.39 6.17 -19.12
N ARG A 275 -19.33 7.08 -19.43
CA ARG A 275 -19.52 7.61 -20.80
C ARG A 275 -18.27 8.31 -21.35
N HIS A 276 -17.42 8.83 -20.46
CA HIS A 276 -16.18 9.54 -20.80
C HIS A 276 -14.94 8.63 -20.78
N ARG A 277 -15.11 7.33 -21.05
CA ARG A 277 -14.03 6.32 -21.01
C ARG A 277 -12.77 6.76 -21.76
N HIS A 278 -12.91 7.36 -22.94
CA HIS A 278 -11.77 7.81 -23.76
C HIS A 278 -10.93 8.86 -23.03
N LEU A 279 -11.55 9.83 -22.35
CA LEU A 279 -10.83 10.81 -21.53
C LEU A 279 -10.05 10.13 -20.40
N TRP A 280 -10.64 9.13 -19.74
CA TRP A 280 -9.98 8.41 -18.66
C TRP A 280 -8.81 7.54 -19.13
N VAL A 281 -8.89 6.97 -20.33
CA VAL A 281 -7.75 6.30 -20.97
C VAL A 281 -6.62 7.32 -21.21
N LEU A 282 -6.93 8.48 -21.79
CA LEU A 282 -5.94 9.52 -22.07
C LEU A 282 -5.29 10.07 -20.79
N ILE A 283 -6.08 10.39 -19.76
CA ILE A 283 -5.58 10.89 -18.46
C ILE A 283 -4.67 9.85 -17.82
N SER A 284 -5.10 8.59 -17.77
CA SER A 284 -4.32 7.51 -17.13
C SER A 284 -3.03 7.22 -17.91
N ALA A 285 -3.10 7.15 -19.23
CA ALA A 285 -1.93 6.95 -20.08
C ALA A 285 -0.94 8.12 -19.96
N SER A 286 -1.43 9.36 -19.98
CA SER A 286 -0.61 10.56 -19.84
C SER A 286 0.07 10.63 -18.47
N ALA A 287 -0.65 10.32 -17.39
CA ALA A 287 -0.09 10.26 -16.05
C ALA A 287 1.00 9.19 -15.93
N CYS A 288 0.75 7.99 -16.46
CA CYS A 288 1.73 6.89 -16.49
C CYS A 288 2.97 7.26 -17.32
N LEU A 289 2.78 7.82 -18.52
CA LEU A 289 3.86 8.23 -19.41
C LEU A 289 4.70 9.34 -18.78
N LEU A 290 4.05 10.39 -18.25
CA LEU A 290 4.73 11.48 -17.56
C LEU A 290 5.56 10.96 -16.39
N GLN A 291 5.00 10.06 -15.59
CA GLN A 291 5.74 9.47 -14.47
C GLN A 291 6.92 8.63 -14.94
N LEU A 292 6.77 7.86 -16.03
CA LEU A 292 7.83 7.05 -16.60
C LEU A 292 8.96 7.93 -17.16
N VAL A 293 8.62 9.00 -17.90
CA VAL A 293 9.59 9.97 -18.43
C VAL A 293 10.34 10.64 -17.29
N LEU A 294 9.66 11.08 -16.24
CA LEU A 294 10.32 11.64 -15.05
C LEU A 294 11.22 10.63 -14.35
N ALA A 295 10.79 9.37 -14.28
CA ALA A 295 11.59 8.29 -13.71
C ALA A 295 12.83 7.97 -14.55
N CYS A 296 12.82 8.20 -15.85
CA CYS A 296 14.00 8.03 -16.72
C CYS A 296 14.91 9.26 -16.71
N THR A 297 14.34 10.47 -16.75
CA THR A 297 15.09 11.74 -16.87
C THR A 297 15.71 12.22 -15.58
N ARG A 298 15.10 11.95 -14.42
CA ARG A 298 15.70 12.23 -13.11
C ARG A 298 16.70 11.16 -12.66
N TYR A 299 17.14 10.32 -13.61
CA TYR A 299 18.02 9.18 -13.38
C TYR A 299 19.32 9.16 -14.22
N PRO A 300 20.15 10.22 -14.15
CA PRO A 300 21.58 10.07 -14.37
C PRO A 300 22.37 10.44 -13.10
N GLY A 301 22.96 9.43 -12.46
CA GLY A 301 24.15 9.52 -11.59
C GLY A 301 24.27 10.66 -10.57
N SER A 302 23.56 10.58 -9.44
CA SER A 302 23.91 11.31 -8.21
C SER A 302 23.87 10.38 -7.01
#